data_AF-A0AAF0IH48-F1
#
_entry.id   AF-A0AAF0IH48-F1
#
_cell.length_a   1.000
_cell.length_b   1.000
_cell.length_c   1.000
_cell.angle_alpha   90.00
_cell.angle_beta   90.00
_cell.angle_gamma   90.00
#
_symmetry.space_group_name_H-M   'P 1'
#
loop_
_entity.id
_entity.type
_entity.pdbx_description
1 polymer ?
#
loop_
_entity_poly.entity_id
_entity_poly.type
_entity_poly.pdbx_seq_one_letter_code
_entity_poly.pdbx_strand_id
1 'polypeptide(L)'
;MAQERFTIINTFYQPSPGVQPGYFYRIKTADGTYKYLHANDSASRGIDRKGQNLGFNTVPKGNWVVGKLARTEKSKGKYMLVSTSTAPLKGIERPWNQNLVDVLDLNIPSYPFGESDDDESLAYTSPESEHLIPLIDEIRCRDHFGVPSVVAYVAHFPDVVHSLEREAEIYRLIQGKGIGRPFVGYITENKNRIVGIMIEDTAVHHFPMIATPDHVKPCQAVLAKLHGLGIALGTVRPEAFLILTDGQALINSFDTCTRNASREVLDQEMKRVPRALQSMMDPMNLSKELKMQLQAISDRDGALHPVVINQALMNGRITITQQEHRKLLAEPPKGVRAMSGCRDPLGI
;
A
#
# COMPACT_ATOMS: atom_id res chain seq x y z
N MET A 1 25.90 7.62 31.21
CA MET A 1 25.86 7.42 29.74
C MET A 1 25.32 8.69 29.10
N ALA A 2 25.87 9.11 27.96
CA ALA A 2 25.34 10.25 27.22
C ALA A 2 23.90 9.96 26.77
N GLN A 3 23.05 10.99 26.77
CA GLN A 3 21.65 10.90 26.35
C GLN A 3 21.40 11.75 25.12
N GLU A 4 20.31 11.45 24.42
CA GLU A 4 19.82 12.22 23.28
C GLU A 4 18.30 12.30 23.26
N ARG A 5 17.77 13.38 22.68
CA ARG A 5 16.32 13.51 22.44
C ARG A 5 15.89 12.61 21.30
N PHE A 6 14.60 12.31 21.28
CA PHE A 6 13.96 11.62 20.17
C PHE A 6 12.62 12.26 19.82
N THR A 7 12.16 11.99 18.60
CA THR A 7 10.79 12.22 18.17
C THR A 7 10.08 10.89 17.98
N ILE A 8 8.78 10.85 18.27
CA ILE A 8 7.96 9.67 17.99
C ILE A 8 7.53 9.76 16.55
N ILE A 9 7.83 8.71 15.79
CA ILE A 9 7.50 8.61 14.38
C ILE A 9 6.18 7.87 14.23
N ASN A 10 6.00 6.79 14.99
CA ASN A 10 4.73 6.09 15.03
C ASN A 10 4.53 5.36 16.36
N THR A 11 3.26 5.11 16.69
CA THR A 11 2.88 4.21 17.78
C THR A 11 1.91 3.19 17.26
N PHE A 12 2.01 1.98 17.79
CA PHE A 12 1.12 0.91 17.38
C PHE A 12 0.91 -0.07 18.53
N TYR A 13 -0.28 -0.65 18.55
CA TYR A 13 -0.70 -1.66 19.50
C TYR A 13 -0.99 -2.94 18.73
N GLN A 14 -0.35 -4.05 19.13
CA GLN A 14 -0.49 -5.31 18.41
C GLN A 14 -1.35 -6.31 19.19
N PRO A 15 -2.50 -6.75 18.65
CA PRO A 15 -3.25 -7.90 19.14
C PRO A 15 -2.98 -9.21 18.38
N SER A 16 -2.02 -9.24 17.42
CA SER A 16 -1.83 -10.39 16.53
C SER A 16 -1.50 -11.71 17.27
N PRO A 17 -2.08 -12.85 16.86
CA PRO A 17 -1.77 -14.15 17.45
C PRO A 17 -0.28 -14.51 17.34
N GLY A 18 0.33 -14.94 18.46
CA GLY A 18 1.69 -15.46 18.49
C GLY A 18 2.80 -14.45 18.86
N VAL A 19 2.47 -13.17 19.02
CA VAL A 19 3.36 -12.14 19.58
C VAL A 19 2.77 -11.69 20.93
N GLN A 20 3.61 -11.45 21.93
CA GLN A 20 3.11 -10.91 23.21
C GLN A 20 2.44 -9.56 22.93
N PRO A 21 1.15 -9.39 23.31
CA PRO A 21 0.47 -8.12 23.16
C PRO A 21 1.28 -7.01 23.82
N GLY A 22 1.47 -5.92 23.09
CA GLY A 22 2.37 -4.88 23.54
C GLY A 22 2.13 -3.57 22.83
N TYR A 23 2.57 -2.51 23.50
CA TYR A 23 2.54 -1.16 22.99
C TYR A 23 3.93 -0.78 22.51
N PHE A 24 4.04 -0.35 21.26
CA PHE A 24 5.32 -0.04 20.63
C PHE A 24 5.39 1.42 20.19
N TYR A 25 6.61 1.97 20.28
CA TYR A 25 6.97 3.25 19.70
C TYR A 25 8.10 3.02 18.70
N ARG A 26 7.95 3.52 17.48
CA ARG A 26 9.08 3.76 16.58
C ARG A 26 9.50 5.21 16.77
N ILE A 27 10.74 5.42 17.17
CA ILE A 27 11.30 6.75 17.46
C ILE A 27 12.44 7.05 16.50
N LYS A 28 12.69 8.34 16.25
CA LYS A 28 13.88 8.84 15.56
C LYS A 28 14.70 9.64 16.56
N THR A 29 15.93 9.22 16.80
CA THR A 29 16.86 9.92 17.70
C THR A 29 17.43 11.17 17.04
N ALA A 30 18.02 12.06 17.84
CA ALA A 30 18.58 13.32 17.37
C ALA A 30 19.72 13.12 16.33
N ASP A 31 20.39 11.97 16.35
CA ASP A 31 21.38 11.57 15.34
C ASP A 31 20.75 11.04 14.03
N GLY A 32 19.42 10.99 13.93
CA GLY A 32 18.68 10.54 12.76
C GLY A 32 18.40 9.03 12.72
N THR A 33 18.81 8.26 13.73
CA THR A 33 18.63 6.80 13.77
C THR A 33 17.22 6.41 14.22
N TYR A 34 16.62 5.42 13.56
CA TYR A 34 15.39 4.79 14.03
C TYR A 34 15.66 3.77 15.12
N LYS A 35 14.87 3.84 16.19
CA LYS A 35 14.89 2.89 17.30
C LYS A 35 13.48 2.50 17.72
N TYR A 36 13.36 1.43 18.49
CA TYR A 36 12.08 0.89 18.90
C TYR A 36 11.97 0.85 20.41
N LEU A 37 10.82 1.23 20.95
CA LEU A 37 10.49 1.06 22.36
C LEU A 37 9.31 0.10 22.48
N HIS A 38 9.38 -0.86 23.39
CA HIS A 38 8.36 -1.89 23.57
C HIS A 38 7.93 -1.97 25.03
N ALA A 39 6.65 -1.78 25.29
CA ALA A 39 6.00 -2.06 26.56
C ALA A 39 5.18 -3.34 26.46
N ASN A 40 5.42 -4.28 27.38
CA ASN A 40 4.57 -5.45 27.57
C ASN A 40 3.32 -5.03 28.38
N ASP A 41 2.42 -4.29 27.74
CA ASP A 41 1.12 -3.90 28.28
C ASP A 41 0.04 -4.44 27.34
N SER A 42 -0.81 -5.31 27.88
CA SER A 42 -1.94 -5.91 27.18
C SER A 42 -3.18 -5.00 27.14
N ALA A 43 -3.11 -3.81 27.71
CA ALA A 43 -4.16 -2.80 27.56
C ALA A 43 -3.92 -1.95 26.32
N SER A 44 -4.87 -1.95 25.39
CA SER A 44 -4.89 -0.97 24.30
C SER A 44 -5.07 0.43 24.88
N ARG A 45 -4.23 1.38 24.45
CA ARG A 45 -4.19 2.76 24.97
C ARG A 45 -4.36 3.82 23.89
N GLY A 46 -4.86 3.43 22.72
CA GLY A 46 -4.95 4.30 21.55
C GLY A 46 -3.57 4.76 21.06
N ILE A 47 -3.56 5.65 20.08
CA ILE A 47 -2.33 6.16 19.44
C ILE A 47 -1.70 7.27 20.32
N ASP A 48 -0.41 7.15 20.65
CA ASP A 48 0.33 8.10 21.50
C ASP A 48 1.46 8.82 20.72
N ARG A 49 1.06 9.59 19.71
CA ARG A 49 2.00 10.39 18.88
C ARG A 49 2.80 11.41 19.68
N LYS A 50 2.24 11.91 20.78
CA LYS A 50 2.86 12.96 21.63
C LYS A 50 3.72 12.37 22.76
N GLY A 51 3.75 11.05 22.93
CA GLY A 51 4.52 10.39 23.98
C GLY A 51 4.00 10.69 25.39
N GLN A 52 2.72 10.97 25.54
CA GLN A 52 2.10 11.32 26.82
C GLN A 52 2.22 10.18 27.84
N ASN A 53 2.25 8.93 27.37
CA ASN A 53 2.46 7.75 28.18
C ASN A 53 3.93 7.52 28.54
N LEU A 54 4.88 8.23 27.92
CA LEU A 54 6.31 8.14 28.26
C LEU A 54 6.65 9.13 29.39
N GLY A 55 7.36 8.64 30.40
CA GLY A 55 7.88 9.44 31.52
C GLY A 55 9.24 10.08 31.22
N PHE A 56 9.67 10.06 29.97
CA PHE A 56 10.99 10.52 29.51
C PHE A 56 10.90 11.01 28.06
N ASN A 57 11.81 11.90 27.68
CA ASN A 57 11.95 12.43 26.32
C ASN A 57 13.39 12.30 25.78
N THR A 58 14.23 11.56 26.51
CA THR A 58 15.60 11.24 26.13
C THR A 58 15.88 9.76 26.27
N VAL A 59 16.76 9.24 25.43
CA VAL A 59 17.24 7.86 25.47
C VAL A 59 18.77 7.83 25.52
N PRO A 60 19.40 6.73 26.00
CA PRO A 60 20.85 6.60 25.97
C PRO A 60 21.36 6.61 24.52
N LYS A 61 22.48 7.27 24.26
CA LYS A 61 23.19 7.11 22.99
C LYS A 61 23.76 5.69 22.87
N GLY A 62 23.85 5.17 21.65
CA GLY A 62 24.53 3.91 21.38
C GLY A 62 23.88 3.05 20.28
N ASN A 63 24.43 1.86 20.11
CA ASN A 63 24.07 0.90 19.06
C ASN A 63 22.88 -0.02 19.40
N TRP A 64 22.10 0.32 20.45
CA TRP A 64 20.89 -0.44 20.76
C TRP A 64 19.79 -0.17 19.73
N VAL A 65 18.94 -1.18 19.54
CA VAL A 65 17.84 -1.20 18.57
C VAL A 65 16.49 -1.15 19.28
N VAL A 66 16.34 -1.92 20.36
CA VAL A 66 15.08 -2.04 21.12
C VAL A 66 15.28 -1.63 22.58
N GLY A 67 14.46 -0.70 23.06
CA GLY A 67 14.31 -0.36 24.46
C GLY A 67 13.08 -1.03 25.06
N LYS A 68 13.24 -1.74 26.19
CA LYS A 68 12.09 -2.27 26.94
C LYS A 68 11.57 -1.21 27.89
N LEU A 69 10.26 -1.08 27.91
CA LEU A 69 9.52 -0.16 28.75
C LEU A 69 8.81 -0.92 29.87
N ALA A 70 8.79 -0.33 31.06
CA ALA A 70 7.95 -0.80 32.15
C ALA A 70 7.35 0.39 32.90
N ARG A 71 6.22 0.15 33.57
CA ARG A 71 5.68 1.09 34.53
C ARG A 71 6.44 0.94 35.83
N THR A 72 6.69 2.06 36.49
CA THR A 72 7.29 2.08 37.82
C THR A 72 6.36 2.84 38.75
N GLU A 73 6.33 2.53 40.04
CA GLU A 73 5.54 3.31 41.01
C GLU A 73 5.93 4.80 40.98
N LYS A 74 7.22 5.08 40.75
CA LYS A 74 7.78 6.43 40.65
C LYS A 74 7.28 7.23 39.45
N SER A 75 6.89 6.57 38.36
CA SER A 75 6.50 7.23 37.12
C SER A 75 5.02 7.60 37.04
N LYS A 76 4.26 7.47 38.15
CA LYS A 76 2.83 7.79 38.21
C LYS A 76 2.03 7.12 37.07
N GLY A 77 2.38 5.88 36.74
CA GLY A 77 1.75 5.11 35.67
C GLY A 77 2.30 5.33 34.26
N LYS A 78 3.30 6.20 34.06
CA LYS A 78 4.00 6.35 32.77
C LYS A 78 5.05 5.26 32.55
N TYR A 79 5.37 5.00 31.30
CA TYR A 79 6.45 4.11 30.91
C TYR A 79 7.82 4.73 31.12
N MET A 80 8.72 3.96 31.69
CA MET A 80 10.15 4.27 31.80
C MET A 80 10.95 3.25 31.01
N LEU A 81 12.03 3.69 30.39
CA LEU A 81 13.01 2.81 29.78
C LEU A 81 13.74 2.01 30.88
N VAL A 82 13.60 0.69 30.88
CA VAL A 82 14.19 -0.19 31.90
C VAL A 82 15.43 -0.94 31.41
N SER A 83 15.49 -1.27 30.12
CA SER A 83 16.65 -1.92 29.52
C SER A 83 16.71 -1.67 28.01
N THR A 84 17.86 -1.92 27.40
CA THR A 84 18.06 -1.83 25.96
C THR A 84 18.65 -3.14 25.43
N SER A 85 18.47 -3.38 24.14
CA SER A 85 18.96 -4.55 23.43
C SER A 85 19.54 -4.15 22.08
N THR A 86 20.65 -4.78 21.72
CA THR A 86 21.29 -4.67 20.40
C THR A 86 20.84 -5.76 19.43
N ALA A 87 19.91 -6.64 19.86
CA ALA A 87 19.40 -7.71 19.01
C ALA A 87 18.78 -7.11 17.73
N PRO A 88 19.16 -7.60 16.54
CA PRO A 88 18.62 -7.10 15.29
C PRO A 88 17.13 -7.44 15.19
N LEU A 89 16.38 -6.53 14.57
CA LEU A 89 14.98 -6.75 14.23
C LEU A 89 14.89 -7.46 12.88
N LYS A 90 13.84 -8.28 12.70
CA LYS A 90 13.57 -8.96 11.43
C LYS A 90 13.47 -7.95 10.29
N GLY A 91 14.17 -8.25 9.19
CA GLY A 91 14.08 -7.56 7.91
C GLY A 91 13.83 -8.58 6.80
N ILE A 92 13.79 -8.12 5.55
CA ILE A 92 13.86 -9.03 4.39
C ILE A 92 15.29 -9.59 4.36
N GLU A 93 15.44 -10.91 4.44
CA GLU A 93 16.75 -11.54 4.64
C GLU A 93 17.44 -11.91 3.32
N ARG A 94 16.68 -12.08 2.24
CA ARG A 94 17.18 -12.58 0.95
C ARG A 94 16.89 -11.61 -0.19
N PRO A 95 17.50 -10.40 -0.20
CA PRO A 95 17.34 -9.49 -1.32
C PRO A 95 17.98 -10.07 -2.58
N TRP A 96 17.25 -10.04 -3.70
CA TRP A 96 17.75 -10.48 -5.02
C TRP A 96 18.11 -9.31 -5.94
N ASN A 97 17.75 -8.09 -5.55
CA ASN A 97 18.05 -6.83 -6.21
C ASN A 97 19.04 -6.03 -5.35
N GLN A 98 20.02 -5.37 -5.99
CA GLN A 98 21.08 -4.62 -5.30
C GLN A 98 20.73 -3.16 -5.01
N ASN A 99 19.64 -2.65 -5.58
CA ASN A 99 19.20 -1.28 -5.35
C ASN A 99 18.58 -1.17 -3.95
N LEU A 100 19.24 -0.41 -3.09
CA LEU A 100 18.83 -0.16 -1.71
C LEU A 100 18.70 1.35 -1.51
N VAL A 101 17.56 1.78 -0.98
CA VAL A 101 17.29 3.19 -0.67
C VAL A 101 16.90 3.31 0.80
N ASP A 102 17.50 4.23 1.54
CA ASP A 102 17.10 4.43 2.92
C ASP A 102 15.74 5.13 3.02
N VAL A 103 14.94 4.75 4.01
CA VAL A 103 13.63 5.34 4.28
C VAL A 103 13.71 6.86 4.50
N LEU A 104 14.86 7.37 4.98
CA LEU A 104 15.11 8.80 5.11
C LEU A 104 15.27 9.51 3.77
N ASP A 105 15.71 8.80 2.73
CA ASP A 105 15.93 9.34 1.38
C ASP A 105 14.63 9.34 0.55
N LEU A 106 13.59 8.63 1.00
CA LEU A 106 12.29 8.59 0.33
C LEU A 106 11.51 9.91 0.42
N ASN A 107 12.04 10.93 1.14
CA ASN A 107 11.39 12.21 1.45
C ASN A 107 9.90 12.05 1.78
N ILE A 108 9.61 11.03 2.60
CA ILE A 108 8.25 10.69 3.00
C ILE A 108 7.70 11.93 3.73
N PRO A 109 6.62 12.56 3.23
CA PRO A 109 5.94 13.60 3.98
C PRO A 109 5.64 13.03 5.36
N SER A 110 5.99 13.73 6.43
CA SER A 110 5.76 13.31 7.82
C SER A 110 4.28 13.02 8.08
N TYR A 111 3.80 11.84 7.67
CA TYR A 111 2.40 11.45 7.52
C TYR A 111 1.51 12.43 6.69
N PRO A 112 0.55 11.92 5.90
CA PRO A 112 -0.51 12.76 5.31
C PRO A 112 -1.54 13.28 6.34
N PHE A 113 -1.41 12.92 7.62
CA PHE A 113 -2.19 13.51 8.72
C PHE A 113 -1.38 14.66 9.32
N GLY A 114 -1.45 15.81 8.66
CA GLY A 114 -0.57 16.94 8.88
C GLY A 114 -0.46 17.43 10.33
N GLU A 115 0.67 18.06 10.60
CA GLU A 115 0.85 19.04 11.68
C GLU A 115 0.09 20.35 11.37
N SER A 116 -1.11 20.28 10.78
CA SER A 116 -2.01 21.42 10.81
C SER A 116 -2.75 21.35 12.13
N ASP A 117 -2.34 22.22 13.07
CA ASP A 117 -3.01 22.41 14.37
C ASP A 117 -4.51 22.79 14.22
N ASP A 118 -5.01 22.99 13.00
CA ASP A 118 -6.34 23.52 12.69
C ASP A 118 -7.30 22.56 11.94
N ASP A 119 -6.92 21.31 11.64
CA ASP A 119 -7.83 20.38 10.92
C ASP A 119 -8.21 19.17 11.77
N GLU A 120 -9.19 19.40 12.65
CA GLU A 120 -9.91 18.40 13.44
C GLU A 120 -10.88 17.56 12.56
N SER A 121 -10.57 17.37 11.29
CA SER A 121 -11.45 16.76 10.29
C SER A 121 -10.85 15.45 9.77
N LEU A 122 -11.51 14.34 10.09
CA LEU A 122 -11.18 12.95 9.76
C LEU A 122 -10.20 12.23 10.69
N ALA A 123 -10.19 12.58 11.98
CA ALA A 123 -9.99 11.54 12.98
C ALA A 123 -11.09 10.50 12.79
N TYR A 124 -10.74 9.28 12.41
CA TYR A 124 -11.67 8.18 12.51
C TYR A 124 -12.04 8.04 14.00
N THR A 125 -13.23 8.49 14.37
CA THR A 125 -13.67 8.62 15.77
C THR A 125 -14.24 7.32 16.35
N SER A 126 -14.02 6.17 15.69
CA SER A 126 -14.36 4.88 16.29
C SER A 126 -13.13 4.25 16.96
N PRO A 127 -13.24 3.72 18.19
CA PRO A 127 -12.17 2.95 18.83
C PRO A 127 -11.65 1.78 17.98
N GLU A 128 -12.45 1.30 17.04
CA GLU A 128 -12.11 0.24 16.08
C GLU A 128 -11.14 0.71 15.00
N SER A 129 -11.14 2.00 14.66
CA SER A 129 -10.30 2.60 13.63
C SER A 129 -8.91 3.03 14.11
N GLU A 130 -8.74 3.24 15.42
CA GLU A 130 -7.41 3.48 16.04
C GLU A 130 -6.48 2.25 15.92
N HIS A 131 -7.04 1.09 15.60
CA HIS A 131 -6.32 -0.16 15.34
C HIS A 131 -5.98 -0.37 13.85
N LEU A 132 -6.33 0.58 12.97
CA LEU A 132 -6.21 0.47 11.51
C LEU A 132 -5.07 1.32 10.93
N ILE A 133 -4.01 1.63 11.69
CA ILE A 133 -2.78 2.09 11.04
C ILE A 133 -2.31 0.92 10.15
N PRO A 134 -2.21 1.10 8.83
CA PRO A 134 -1.75 0.03 7.96
C PRO A 134 -0.35 -0.37 8.41
N LEU A 135 -0.13 -1.68 8.60
CA LEU A 135 1.16 -2.18 9.05
C LEU A 135 2.26 -1.97 7.98
N ILE A 136 1.83 -1.75 6.75
CA ILE A 136 2.62 -1.43 5.57
C ILE A 136 2.05 -0.14 4.95
N ASP A 137 2.84 0.93 4.92
CA ASP A 137 2.45 2.16 4.22
C ASP A 137 2.73 2.03 2.72
N GLU A 138 1.79 2.52 1.90
CA GLU A 138 1.98 2.73 0.46
C GLU A 138 2.30 4.22 0.22
N ILE A 139 3.49 4.50 -0.33
CA ILE A 139 4.00 5.86 -0.53
C ILE A 139 4.39 6.04 -1.98
N ARG A 140 3.90 7.11 -2.61
CA ARG A 140 4.29 7.45 -3.99
C ARG A 140 5.43 8.45 -3.96
N CYS A 141 6.57 8.09 -4.54
CA CYS A 141 7.76 8.93 -4.60
C CYS A 141 8.07 9.22 -6.08
N ARG A 142 8.29 10.49 -6.43
CA ARG A 142 8.64 10.91 -7.80
C ARG A 142 10.13 11.20 -7.92
N ASP A 143 10.70 11.05 -9.11
CA ASP A 143 11.97 11.65 -9.55
C ASP A 143 13.26 11.32 -8.75
N HIS A 144 13.38 10.13 -8.14
CA HIS A 144 14.55 9.81 -7.29
C HIS A 144 15.24 8.45 -7.56
N PHE A 145 14.74 7.61 -8.47
CA PHE A 145 15.16 6.19 -8.54
C PHE A 145 15.44 5.65 -9.95
N GLY A 146 15.79 6.53 -10.90
CA GLY A 146 16.02 6.15 -12.31
C GLY A 146 14.74 5.82 -13.08
N VAL A 147 13.58 5.97 -12.45
CA VAL A 147 12.24 5.93 -13.05
C VAL A 147 11.43 7.16 -12.60
N PRO A 148 10.43 7.61 -13.38
CA PRO A 148 9.69 8.85 -13.08
C PRO A 148 8.93 8.81 -11.75
N SER A 149 8.38 7.66 -11.37
CA SER A 149 7.68 7.49 -10.09
C SER A 149 7.76 6.04 -9.62
N VAL A 150 7.75 5.87 -8.31
CA VAL A 150 7.71 4.58 -7.63
C VAL A 150 6.60 4.55 -6.60
N VAL A 151 6.08 3.36 -6.37
CA VAL A 151 5.28 3.03 -5.19
C VAL A 151 6.16 2.25 -4.22
N ALA A 152 6.39 2.84 -3.05
CA ALA A 152 7.14 2.28 -1.94
C ALA A 152 6.18 1.65 -0.93
N TYR A 153 6.41 0.37 -0.62
CA TYR A 153 5.71 -0.35 0.45
C TYR A 153 6.65 -0.51 1.64
N VAL A 154 6.34 0.16 2.76
CA VAL A 154 7.22 0.23 3.93
C VAL A 154 6.56 -0.43 5.13
N ALA A 155 7.15 -1.51 5.64
CA ALA A 155 6.71 -2.12 6.90
C ALA A 155 7.17 -1.28 8.10
N HIS A 156 6.22 -0.86 8.93
CA HIS A 156 6.53 -0.14 10.17
C HIS A 156 6.95 -1.10 11.29
N PHE A 157 6.60 -2.38 11.15
CA PHE A 157 6.81 -3.40 12.16
C PHE A 157 7.61 -4.61 11.65
N PRO A 158 8.60 -5.12 12.41
CA PRO A 158 9.39 -6.28 12.01
C PRO A 158 8.57 -7.52 11.66
N ASP A 159 7.49 -7.80 12.37
CA ASP A 159 6.74 -9.03 12.10
C ASP A 159 5.83 -8.94 10.87
N VAL A 160 5.63 -7.79 10.21
CA VAL A 160 4.93 -7.76 8.92
C VAL A 160 5.86 -7.75 7.71
N VAL A 161 7.17 -7.63 7.94
CA VAL A 161 8.18 -7.65 6.86
C VAL A 161 8.12 -8.95 6.05
N HIS A 162 7.74 -10.07 6.68
CA HIS A 162 7.60 -11.35 5.97
C HIS A 162 6.56 -11.33 4.84
N SER A 163 5.55 -10.46 4.90
CA SER A 163 4.60 -10.30 3.80
C SER A 163 5.26 -9.64 2.60
N LEU A 164 6.07 -8.60 2.83
CA LEU A 164 6.85 -7.95 1.78
C LEU A 164 7.97 -8.84 1.24
N GLU A 165 8.58 -9.70 2.07
CA GLU A 165 9.55 -10.70 1.61
C GLU A 165 8.91 -11.73 0.68
N ARG A 166 7.72 -12.25 1.03
CA ARG A 166 6.96 -13.16 0.15
C ARG A 166 6.63 -12.50 -1.18
N GLU A 167 6.15 -11.26 -1.15
CA GLU A 167 5.85 -10.49 -2.35
C GLU A 167 7.10 -10.22 -3.19
N ALA A 168 8.22 -9.83 -2.57
CA ALA A 168 9.50 -9.64 -3.25
C ALA A 168 9.99 -10.90 -3.96
N GLU A 169 9.78 -12.08 -3.37
CA GLU A 169 10.10 -13.36 -4.03
C GLU A 169 9.23 -13.63 -5.26
N ILE A 170 7.96 -13.22 -5.25
CA ILE A 170 7.13 -13.29 -6.45
C ILE A 170 7.66 -12.34 -7.51
N TYR A 171 7.99 -11.10 -7.15
CA TYR A 171 8.63 -10.15 -8.07
C TYR A 171 9.89 -10.71 -8.73
N ARG A 172 10.75 -11.42 -7.97
CA ARG A 172 11.93 -12.11 -8.51
C ARG A 172 11.60 -13.06 -9.65
N LEU A 173 10.49 -13.80 -9.53
CA LEU A 173 10.07 -14.82 -10.49
C LEU A 173 9.39 -14.21 -11.72
N ILE A 174 8.73 -13.07 -11.56
CA ILE A 174 7.93 -12.43 -12.62
C ILE A 174 8.64 -11.27 -13.33
N GLN A 175 9.80 -10.83 -12.83
CA GLN A 175 10.53 -9.68 -13.38
C GLN A 175 10.73 -9.83 -14.89
N GLY A 176 10.35 -8.79 -15.65
CA GLY A 176 10.47 -8.75 -17.11
C GLY A 176 9.46 -9.63 -17.88
N LYS A 177 8.48 -10.26 -17.23
CA LYS A 177 7.48 -11.12 -17.90
C LYS A 177 6.16 -10.42 -18.24
N GLY A 178 6.03 -9.13 -17.92
CA GLY A 178 4.79 -8.36 -18.12
C GLY A 178 3.61 -8.97 -17.36
N ILE A 179 3.85 -9.36 -16.11
CA ILE A 179 2.84 -9.91 -15.18
C ILE A 179 2.47 -8.87 -14.12
N GLY A 180 3.46 -8.20 -13.53
CA GLY A 180 3.29 -7.11 -12.58
C GLY A 180 4.08 -5.89 -13.01
N ARG A 181 4.00 -4.83 -12.19
CA ARG A 181 4.83 -3.62 -12.35
C ARG A 181 6.32 -3.97 -12.17
N PRO A 182 7.25 -3.28 -12.84
CA PRO A 182 8.67 -3.54 -12.63
C PRO A 182 9.11 -3.32 -11.17
N PHE A 183 9.87 -4.27 -10.63
CA PHE A 183 10.52 -4.09 -9.33
C PHE A 183 11.70 -3.14 -9.46
N VAL A 184 11.79 -2.15 -8.57
CA VAL A 184 12.79 -1.08 -8.61
C VAL A 184 13.90 -1.33 -7.59
N GLY A 185 13.58 -1.75 -6.37
CA GLY A 185 14.57 -1.92 -5.32
C GLY A 185 13.97 -2.20 -3.94
N TYR A 186 14.81 -2.21 -2.93
CA TYR A 186 14.42 -2.37 -1.54
C TYR A 186 14.57 -1.09 -0.75
N ILE A 187 13.84 -1.01 0.36
CA ILE A 187 13.85 0.11 1.30
C ILE A 187 14.56 -0.34 2.56
N THR A 188 15.58 0.39 2.98
CA THR A 188 16.31 0.15 4.23
C THR A 188 15.88 1.12 5.32
N GLU A 189 15.97 0.67 6.56
CA GLU A 189 15.97 1.49 7.75
C GLU A 189 17.39 1.49 8.33
N ASN A 190 17.90 2.66 8.71
CA ASN A 190 19.26 2.84 9.25
C ASN A 190 20.36 2.25 8.33
N LYS A 191 20.11 2.25 7.02
CA LYS A 191 21.01 1.75 5.97
C LYS A 191 21.37 0.26 6.04
N ASN A 192 20.73 -0.52 6.91
CA ASN A 192 21.11 -1.92 7.12
C ASN A 192 19.94 -2.90 7.08
N ARG A 193 18.80 -2.54 7.66
CA ARG A 193 17.65 -3.44 7.80
C ARG A 193 16.68 -3.18 6.67
N ILE A 194 16.43 -4.18 5.84
CA ILE A 194 15.45 -4.05 4.76
C ILE A 194 14.04 -4.14 5.36
N VAL A 195 13.26 -3.07 5.19
CA VAL A 195 11.91 -2.90 5.73
C VAL A 195 10.84 -2.74 4.65
N GLY A 196 11.22 -2.72 3.37
CA GLY A 196 10.25 -2.47 2.31
C GLY A 196 10.74 -2.79 0.91
N ILE A 197 9.82 -2.64 -0.04
CA ILE A 197 10.05 -2.82 -1.48
C ILE A 197 9.58 -1.59 -2.24
N MET A 198 10.19 -1.34 -3.39
CA MET A 198 9.79 -0.31 -4.34
C MET A 198 9.49 -0.94 -5.70
N ILE A 199 8.40 -0.50 -6.29
CA ILE A 199 7.99 -0.89 -7.64
C ILE A 199 7.66 0.35 -8.46
N GLU A 200 7.76 0.25 -9.78
CA GLU A 200 7.47 1.38 -10.66
C GLU A 200 5.99 1.79 -10.54
N ASP A 201 5.74 3.10 -10.47
CA ASP A 201 4.39 3.64 -10.52
C ASP A 201 3.98 3.94 -11.96
N THR A 202 3.21 3.02 -12.55
CA THR A 202 2.73 3.14 -13.92
C THR A 202 1.74 4.30 -14.11
N ALA A 203 1.25 4.92 -13.03
CA ALA A 203 0.27 6.02 -13.09
C ALA A 203 0.76 7.27 -13.82
N VAL A 204 2.08 7.46 -13.94
CA VAL A 204 2.67 8.60 -14.65
C VAL A 204 2.49 8.48 -16.17
N HIS A 205 2.42 7.26 -16.69
CA HIS A 205 2.35 6.99 -18.13
C HIS A 205 1.00 6.40 -18.56
N HIS A 206 0.36 5.66 -17.67
CA HIS A 206 -0.90 4.99 -17.89
C HIS A 206 -1.79 5.30 -16.70
N PHE A 207 -2.92 5.99 -16.88
CA PHE A 207 -3.92 6.11 -15.81
C PHE A 207 -4.54 4.72 -15.59
N PRO A 208 -4.06 3.91 -14.62
CA PRO A 208 -4.44 2.51 -14.55
C PRO A 208 -5.87 2.47 -14.03
N MET A 209 -6.68 1.60 -14.61
CA MET A 209 -8.08 1.41 -14.21
C MET A 209 -8.24 0.10 -13.46
N ILE A 210 -9.18 0.09 -12.50
CA ILE A 210 -9.62 -1.15 -11.86
C ILE A 210 -10.33 -2.00 -12.92
N ALA A 211 -10.09 -3.30 -12.92
CA ALA A 211 -10.69 -4.21 -13.88
C ALA A 211 -12.23 -4.28 -13.75
N THR A 212 -12.93 -4.03 -14.85
CA THR A 212 -14.40 -4.18 -14.98
C THR A 212 -14.76 -5.49 -15.70
N PRO A 213 -16.05 -5.87 -15.80
CA PRO A 213 -16.47 -7.05 -16.56
C PRO A 213 -15.96 -7.11 -18.02
N ASP A 214 -15.70 -5.96 -18.65
CA ASP A 214 -15.17 -5.91 -20.02
C ASP A 214 -13.71 -6.39 -20.10
N HIS A 215 -13.01 -6.42 -18.97
CA HIS A 215 -11.59 -6.73 -18.86
C HIS A 215 -11.31 -8.20 -18.51
N VAL A 216 -12.32 -9.08 -18.55
CA VAL A 216 -12.15 -10.52 -18.26
C VAL A 216 -11.01 -11.13 -19.09
N LYS A 217 -10.99 -10.89 -20.40
CA LYS A 217 -9.98 -11.48 -21.29
C LYS A 217 -8.55 -11.00 -20.94
N PRO A 218 -8.26 -9.69 -20.83
CA PRO A 218 -6.96 -9.21 -20.34
C PRO A 218 -6.55 -9.79 -18.98
N CYS A 219 -7.47 -9.81 -18.01
CA CYS A 219 -7.19 -10.32 -16.66
C CYS A 219 -6.86 -11.82 -16.66
N GLN A 220 -7.61 -12.61 -17.44
CA GLN A 220 -7.32 -14.04 -17.62
C GLN A 220 -5.98 -14.26 -18.33
N ALA A 221 -5.63 -13.42 -19.31
CA ALA A 221 -4.37 -13.53 -20.03
C ALA A 221 -3.16 -13.29 -19.12
N VAL A 222 -3.18 -12.25 -18.27
CA VAL A 222 -2.08 -12.02 -17.32
C VAL A 222 -2.05 -13.08 -16.21
N LEU A 223 -3.22 -13.55 -15.75
CA LEU A 223 -3.30 -14.63 -14.77
C LEU A 223 -2.76 -15.95 -15.34
N ALA A 224 -3.00 -16.24 -16.62
CA ALA A 224 -2.47 -17.42 -17.29
C ALA A 224 -0.93 -17.41 -17.34
N LYS A 225 -0.31 -16.23 -17.53
CA LYS A 225 1.15 -16.09 -17.45
C LYS A 225 1.67 -16.41 -16.03
N LEU A 226 0.98 -15.94 -14.99
CA LEU A 226 1.32 -16.26 -13.59
C LEU A 226 1.18 -17.77 -13.31
N HIS A 227 0.07 -18.36 -13.75
CA HIS A 227 -0.20 -19.80 -13.63
C HIS A 227 0.82 -20.66 -14.37
N GLY A 228 1.35 -20.17 -15.51
CA GLY A 228 2.43 -20.82 -16.24
C GLY A 228 3.75 -20.94 -15.45
N LEU A 229 3.90 -20.18 -14.36
CA LEU A 229 5.02 -20.29 -13.41
C LEU A 229 4.69 -21.20 -12.21
N GLY A 230 3.51 -21.83 -12.20
CA GLY A 230 3.02 -22.61 -11.06
C GLY A 230 2.63 -21.76 -9.85
N ILE A 231 2.30 -20.48 -10.06
CA ILE A 231 1.95 -19.54 -9.00
C ILE A 231 0.45 -19.27 -9.07
N ALA A 232 -0.25 -19.53 -7.97
CA ALA A 232 -1.64 -19.10 -7.75
C ALA A 232 -1.66 -17.68 -7.20
N LEU A 233 -2.61 -16.85 -7.65
CA LEU A 233 -2.79 -15.48 -7.14
C LEU A 233 -3.33 -15.48 -5.69
N GLY A 234 -4.06 -16.53 -5.31
CA GLY A 234 -4.79 -16.67 -4.07
C GLY A 234 -6.16 -16.02 -4.16
N THR A 235 -6.20 -14.70 -3.99
CA THR A 235 -7.47 -13.96 -3.90
C THR A 235 -7.76 -13.17 -5.17
N VAL A 236 -8.64 -13.71 -6.03
CA VAL A 236 -9.07 -13.05 -7.26
C VAL A 236 -10.13 -11.99 -6.96
N ARG A 237 -9.75 -10.72 -7.03
CA ARG A 237 -10.62 -9.54 -6.89
C ARG A 237 -10.28 -8.49 -7.95
N PRO A 238 -11.18 -7.55 -8.28
CA PRO A 238 -10.90 -6.52 -9.28
C PRO A 238 -9.67 -5.66 -8.97
N GLU A 239 -9.41 -5.36 -7.69
CA GLU A 239 -8.29 -4.53 -7.24
C GLU A 239 -6.93 -5.24 -7.37
N ALA A 240 -6.95 -6.56 -7.57
CA ALA A 240 -5.75 -7.33 -7.86
C ALA A 240 -5.25 -7.11 -9.30
N PHE A 241 -6.05 -6.47 -10.17
CA PHE A 241 -5.70 -6.21 -11.56
C PHE A 241 -5.62 -4.70 -11.82
N LEU A 242 -4.57 -4.30 -12.53
CA LEU A 242 -4.43 -2.97 -13.12
C LEU A 242 -4.62 -3.08 -14.62
N ILE A 243 -5.54 -2.31 -15.18
CA ILE A 243 -5.72 -2.19 -16.62
C ILE A 243 -4.98 -0.95 -17.10
N LEU A 244 -4.04 -1.14 -18.03
CA LEU A 244 -3.27 -0.09 -18.67
C LEU A 244 -4.08 0.57 -19.79
N THR A 245 -3.66 1.77 -20.22
CA THR A 245 -4.38 2.56 -21.23
C THR A 245 -4.43 1.92 -22.62
N ASP A 246 -3.55 0.95 -22.89
CA ASP A 246 -3.53 0.15 -24.12
C ASP A 246 -4.39 -1.12 -24.03
N GLY A 247 -5.12 -1.31 -22.91
CA GLY A 247 -5.98 -2.46 -22.66
C GLY A 247 -5.27 -3.70 -22.12
N GLN A 248 -3.95 -3.65 -21.89
CA GLN A 248 -3.23 -4.73 -21.23
C GLN A 248 -3.52 -4.76 -19.72
N ALA A 249 -3.47 -5.94 -19.12
CA ALA A 249 -3.62 -6.11 -17.68
C ALA A 249 -2.28 -6.45 -17.00
N LEU A 250 -2.06 -5.89 -15.83
CA LEU A 250 -1.03 -6.27 -14.86
C LEU A 250 -1.69 -6.73 -13.56
N ILE A 251 -0.98 -7.51 -12.76
CA ILE A 251 -1.34 -7.86 -11.40
C ILE A 251 -0.76 -6.82 -10.45
N ASN A 252 -1.60 -6.29 -9.55
CA ASN A 252 -1.31 -5.16 -8.69
C ASN A 252 -0.57 -5.53 -7.39
N SER A 253 -0.96 -6.66 -6.80
CA SER A 253 -0.50 -7.15 -5.49
C SER A 253 -0.29 -8.66 -5.54
N PHE A 254 0.76 -9.13 -4.85
CA PHE A 254 1.13 -10.55 -4.77
C PHE A 254 1.14 -11.09 -3.33
N ASP A 255 0.57 -10.36 -2.38
CA ASP A 255 0.52 -10.67 -0.95
C ASP A 255 -0.09 -12.05 -0.60
N THR A 256 -1.04 -12.51 -1.41
CA THR A 256 -1.77 -13.78 -1.26
C THR A 256 -1.30 -14.90 -2.19
N CYS A 257 -0.24 -14.65 -2.97
CA CYS A 257 0.27 -15.63 -3.92
C CYS A 257 0.82 -16.88 -3.24
N THR A 258 0.55 -18.03 -3.86
CA THR A 258 1.05 -19.34 -3.41
C THR A 258 1.80 -20.03 -4.54
N ARG A 259 3.03 -20.47 -4.27
CA ARG A 259 3.87 -21.19 -5.23
C ARG A 259 3.55 -22.68 -5.25
N ASN A 260 3.87 -23.33 -6.36
CA ASN A 260 3.64 -24.77 -6.57
C ASN A 260 2.17 -25.16 -6.38
N ALA A 261 1.26 -24.28 -6.81
CA ALA A 261 -0.16 -24.52 -6.71
C ALA A 261 -0.58 -25.67 -7.62
N SER A 262 -1.53 -26.48 -7.17
CA SER A 262 -2.05 -27.59 -7.99
C SER A 262 -2.84 -27.06 -9.18
N ARG A 263 -2.94 -27.88 -10.23
CA ARG A 263 -3.70 -27.50 -11.43
C ARG A 263 -5.16 -27.18 -11.11
N GLU A 264 -5.74 -27.87 -10.14
CA GLU A 264 -7.10 -27.63 -9.68
C GLU A 264 -7.26 -26.23 -9.08
N VAL A 265 -6.29 -25.75 -8.29
CA VAL A 265 -6.30 -24.38 -7.73
C VAL A 265 -6.21 -23.35 -8.85
N LEU A 266 -5.28 -23.53 -9.78
CA LEU A 266 -5.08 -22.62 -10.91
C LEU A 266 -6.34 -22.56 -11.81
N ASP A 267 -6.92 -23.71 -12.14
CA ASP A 267 -8.15 -23.79 -12.94
C ASP A 267 -9.35 -23.13 -12.22
N GLN A 268 -9.44 -23.26 -10.89
CA GLN A 268 -10.47 -22.60 -10.10
C GLN A 268 -10.31 -21.08 -10.09
N GLU A 269 -9.09 -20.56 -9.93
CA GLU A 269 -8.83 -19.12 -10.01
C GLU A 269 -9.21 -18.54 -11.37
N MET A 270 -8.84 -19.24 -12.45
CA MET A 270 -9.15 -18.81 -13.81
C MET A 270 -10.66 -18.69 -14.06
N LYS A 271 -11.45 -19.63 -13.49
CA LYS A 271 -12.92 -19.63 -13.55
C LYS A 271 -13.55 -18.56 -12.67
N ARG A 272 -12.87 -18.06 -11.63
CA ARG A 272 -13.38 -17.02 -10.73
C ARG A 272 -13.30 -15.62 -11.34
N VAL A 273 -12.40 -15.37 -12.29
CA VAL A 273 -12.19 -14.02 -12.87
C VAL A 273 -13.49 -13.37 -13.36
N PRO A 274 -14.34 -14.00 -14.20
CA PRO A 274 -15.57 -13.36 -14.67
C PRO A 274 -16.50 -12.95 -13.52
N ARG A 275 -16.68 -13.82 -12.53
CA ARG A 275 -17.53 -13.56 -11.36
C ARG A 275 -16.95 -12.46 -10.47
N ALA A 276 -15.64 -12.46 -10.26
CA ALA A 276 -14.96 -11.45 -9.46
C ALA A 276 -15.12 -10.05 -10.06
N LEU A 277 -15.01 -9.93 -11.39
CA LEU A 277 -15.17 -8.67 -12.10
C LEU A 277 -16.65 -8.24 -12.21
N GLN A 278 -17.60 -9.18 -12.25
CA GLN A 278 -19.04 -8.90 -12.16
C GLN A 278 -19.45 -8.37 -10.78
N SER A 279 -18.74 -8.74 -9.72
CA SER A 279 -19.01 -8.30 -8.35
C SER A 279 -18.81 -6.79 -8.13
N MET A 280 -18.25 -6.06 -9.09
CA MET A 280 -18.28 -4.58 -9.09
C MET A 280 -19.71 -4.02 -9.15
N MET A 281 -20.68 -4.81 -9.62
CA MET A 281 -22.09 -4.44 -9.63
C MET A 281 -22.78 -4.68 -8.28
N ASP A 282 -22.07 -5.13 -7.25
CA ASP A 282 -22.54 -4.97 -5.88
C ASP A 282 -22.01 -3.61 -5.37
N PRO A 283 -22.86 -2.60 -5.13
CA PRO A 283 -22.45 -1.23 -4.78
C PRO A 283 -21.78 -1.14 -3.40
N MET A 284 -20.55 -1.64 -3.32
CA MET A 284 -19.69 -1.70 -2.15
C MET A 284 -19.29 -0.31 -1.65
N ASN A 285 -19.51 -0.08 -0.35
CA ASN A 285 -18.76 0.79 0.56
C ASN A 285 -18.39 2.23 0.18
N LEU A 286 -18.89 2.80 -0.92
CA LEU A 286 -18.87 4.25 -1.08
C LEU A 286 -19.78 4.89 -0.02
N SER A 287 -19.31 5.97 0.59
CA SER A 287 -20.17 6.80 1.43
C SER A 287 -21.41 7.21 0.63
N LYS A 288 -22.55 7.38 1.31
CA LYS A 288 -23.80 7.83 0.67
C LYS A 288 -23.55 9.11 -0.17
N GLU A 289 -22.65 9.95 0.32
CA GLU A 289 -22.20 11.17 -0.34
C GLU A 289 -21.54 10.90 -1.70
N LEU A 290 -20.54 10.01 -1.76
CA LEU A 290 -19.87 9.69 -3.02
C LEU A 290 -20.80 9.03 -4.03
N LYS A 291 -21.75 8.21 -3.56
CA LYS A 291 -22.79 7.62 -4.43
C LYS A 291 -23.67 8.71 -5.05
N MET A 292 -24.09 9.70 -4.26
CA MET A 292 -24.86 10.85 -4.75
C MET A 292 -24.06 11.70 -5.73
N GLN A 293 -22.76 11.91 -5.47
CA GLN A 293 -21.90 12.68 -6.37
C GLN A 293 -21.68 11.97 -7.71
N LEU A 294 -21.43 10.66 -7.70
CA LEU A 294 -21.33 9.87 -8.94
C LEU A 294 -22.64 9.91 -9.73
N GLN A 295 -23.79 9.76 -9.05
CA GLN A 295 -25.10 9.87 -9.70
C GLN A 295 -25.30 11.26 -10.32
N ALA A 296 -25.01 12.33 -9.58
CA ALA A 296 -25.15 13.70 -10.08
C ALA A 296 -24.25 13.98 -11.30
N ILE A 297 -23.04 13.41 -11.33
CA ILE A 297 -22.13 13.53 -12.49
C ILE A 297 -22.69 12.73 -13.69
N SER A 298 -23.18 11.51 -13.44
CA SER A 298 -23.82 10.69 -14.48
C SER A 298 -25.05 11.39 -15.08
N ASP A 299 -25.92 11.96 -14.24
CA ASP A 299 -27.13 12.67 -14.67
C ASP A 299 -26.80 13.94 -15.45
N ARG A 300 -25.74 14.66 -15.05
CA ARG A 300 -25.30 15.91 -15.70
C ARG A 300 -24.67 15.68 -17.06
N ASP A 301 -23.84 14.65 -17.20
CA ASP A 301 -22.99 14.45 -18.39
C ASP A 301 -23.42 13.22 -19.23
N GLY A 302 -24.47 12.50 -18.82
CA GLY A 302 -25.07 11.39 -19.55
C GLY A 302 -24.31 10.06 -19.47
N ALA A 303 -23.11 10.07 -18.91
CA ALA A 303 -22.27 8.90 -18.66
C ALA A 303 -21.27 9.22 -17.55
N LEU A 304 -20.69 8.18 -16.94
CA LEU A 304 -19.55 8.31 -16.04
C LEU A 304 -18.28 7.84 -16.75
N HIS A 305 -17.29 8.72 -16.88
CA HIS A 305 -15.97 8.30 -17.30
C HIS A 305 -15.32 7.46 -16.18
N PRO A 306 -14.64 6.34 -16.49
CA PRO A 306 -14.01 5.48 -15.48
C PRO A 306 -13.06 6.19 -14.51
N VAL A 307 -12.44 7.29 -14.92
CA VAL A 307 -11.59 8.14 -14.05
C VAL A 307 -12.36 8.72 -12.86
N VAL A 308 -13.62 9.13 -13.05
CA VAL A 308 -14.48 9.66 -11.98
C VAL A 308 -14.78 8.57 -10.95
N ILE A 309 -15.10 7.38 -11.46
CA ILE A 309 -15.39 6.19 -10.65
C ILE A 309 -14.15 5.80 -9.85
N ASN A 310 -12.96 5.80 -10.47
CA ASN A 310 -11.70 5.50 -9.78
C ASN A 310 -11.34 6.54 -8.71
N GLN A 311 -11.60 7.84 -8.93
CA GLN A 311 -11.38 8.84 -7.89
C GLN A 311 -12.26 8.58 -6.66
N ALA A 312 -13.54 8.27 -6.87
CA ALA A 312 -14.45 7.93 -5.79
C ALA A 312 -13.99 6.66 -5.03
N LEU A 313 -13.57 5.62 -5.77
CA LEU A 313 -13.17 4.33 -5.19
C LEU A 313 -11.81 4.38 -4.47
N MET A 314 -10.80 5.02 -5.06
CA MET A 314 -9.42 4.98 -4.56
C MET A 314 -9.11 6.12 -3.60
N ASN A 315 -9.67 7.30 -3.84
CA ASN A 315 -9.32 8.51 -3.07
C ASN A 315 -10.41 8.88 -2.06
N GLY A 316 -11.56 8.21 -2.09
CA GLY A 316 -12.72 8.57 -1.28
C GLY A 316 -13.27 9.97 -1.57
N ARG A 317 -12.89 10.59 -2.71
CA ARG A 317 -13.32 11.93 -3.14
C ARG A 317 -13.19 12.08 -4.64
N ILE A 318 -14.10 12.86 -5.23
CA ILE A 318 -14.09 13.22 -6.64
C ILE A 318 -13.55 14.65 -6.76
N THR A 319 -12.44 14.83 -7.46
CA THR A 319 -11.78 16.14 -7.65
C THR A 319 -11.86 16.64 -9.07
N ILE A 320 -12.31 15.81 -10.01
CA ILE A 320 -12.43 16.16 -11.42
C ILE A 320 -13.56 17.18 -11.65
N THR A 321 -13.24 18.24 -12.39
CA THR A 321 -14.20 19.28 -12.77
C THR A 321 -15.13 18.80 -13.89
N GLN A 322 -16.25 19.50 -14.06
CA GLN A 322 -17.18 19.22 -15.17
C GLN A 322 -16.50 19.32 -16.55
N GLN A 323 -15.65 20.33 -16.74
CA GLN A 323 -14.97 20.54 -18.01
C GLN A 323 -13.98 19.41 -18.31
N GLU A 324 -13.24 18.95 -17.31
CA GLU A 324 -12.34 17.81 -17.42
C GLU A 324 -13.09 16.51 -17.69
N HIS A 325 -14.20 16.27 -16.98
CA HIS A 325 -15.01 15.07 -17.20
C HIS A 325 -15.57 15.02 -18.63
N ARG A 326 -16.10 16.13 -19.14
CA ARG A 326 -16.58 16.22 -20.52
C ARG A 326 -15.48 16.03 -21.54
N LYS A 327 -14.28 16.52 -21.26
CA LYS A 327 -13.10 16.29 -22.10
C LYS A 327 -12.72 14.81 -22.14
N LEU A 328 -12.73 14.13 -20.99
CA LEU A 328 -12.48 12.68 -20.92
C LEU A 328 -13.53 11.88 -21.68
N LEU A 329 -14.81 12.25 -21.59
CA LEU A 329 -15.88 11.60 -22.35
C LEU A 329 -15.78 11.85 -23.87
N ALA A 330 -15.22 12.99 -24.28
CA ALA A 330 -15.05 13.37 -25.68
C ALA A 330 -13.76 12.80 -26.32
N GLU A 331 -12.80 12.34 -25.52
CA GLU A 331 -11.59 11.70 -26.02
C GLU A 331 -11.87 10.21 -26.32
N PRO A 332 -11.79 9.75 -27.58
CA PRO A 332 -11.85 8.32 -27.86
C PRO A 332 -10.66 7.63 -27.20
N PRO A 333 -10.80 6.38 -26.72
CA PRO A 333 -9.68 5.64 -26.15
C PRO A 333 -8.54 5.61 -27.17
N LYS A 334 -7.40 6.24 -26.81
CA LYS A 334 -6.21 6.29 -27.66
C LYS A 334 -5.69 4.86 -27.86
N GLY A 335 -6.08 4.24 -28.97
CA GLY A 335 -5.67 2.88 -29.30
C GLY A 335 -6.51 2.15 -30.35
N VAL A 336 -7.72 2.60 -30.67
CA VAL A 336 -8.54 1.96 -31.73
C VAL A 336 -8.43 2.77 -33.02
N ARG A 337 -7.58 2.32 -33.96
CA ARG A 337 -7.68 2.74 -35.36
C ARG A 337 -9.05 2.32 -35.86
N ALA A 338 -9.88 3.29 -36.24
CA ALA A 338 -11.12 3.02 -36.96
C ALA A 338 -10.81 2.27 -38.25
N MET A 339 -11.25 1.01 -38.35
CA MET A 339 -11.39 0.31 -39.63
C MET A 339 -12.66 0.86 -40.30
N SER A 340 -12.55 1.99 -41.00
CA SER A 340 -13.58 2.48 -41.90
C SER A 340 -13.16 2.17 -43.35
N GLY A 341 -13.78 1.16 -43.94
CA GLY A 341 -13.46 0.77 -45.31
C GLY A 341 -14.23 -0.39 -45.92
N CYS A 342 -15.52 -0.57 -45.59
CA CYS A 342 -16.44 -1.35 -46.43
C CYS A 342 -17.61 -0.45 -46.84
N ARG A 343 -17.60 0.02 -48.09
CA ARG A 343 -18.79 0.42 -48.81
C ARG A 343 -18.96 -0.59 -49.94
N ASP A 344 -19.93 -1.49 -49.81
CA ASP A 344 -20.55 -2.12 -50.97
C ASP A 344 -21.55 -1.12 -51.58
N PRO A 345 -21.56 -0.93 -52.91
CA PRO A 345 -22.69 -0.39 -53.63
C PRO A 345 -23.44 -1.53 -54.31
N LEU A 346 -24.63 -1.86 -53.83
CA LEU A 346 -25.65 -2.50 -54.67
C LEU A 346 -26.77 -1.49 -54.89
N GLY A 347 -26.76 -0.91 -56.09
CA GLY A 347 -27.91 -0.30 -56.70
C GLY A 347 -28.21 -1.07 -57.99
N ILE A 348 -29.21 -1.94 -57.93
CA ILE A 348 -30.31 -2.08 -58.91
C ILE A 348 -31.56 -2.36 -58.09
#